data_AF-A0A924YS61-F1
#
_entry.id   AF-A0A924YS61-F1
#
_cell.length_a   1.000
_cell.length_b   1.000
_cell.length_c   1.000
_cell.angle_alpha   90.00
_cell.angle_beta   90.00
_cell.angle_gamma   90.00
#
_symmetry.space_group_name_H-M   'P 1'
#
loop_
_entity.id
_entity.type
_entity.pdbx_description
1 polymer ?
#
loop_
_entity_poly.entity_id
_entity_poly.type
_entity_poly.pdbx_seq_one_letter_code
_entity_poly.pdbx_strand_id
1 'polypeptide(L)'
;MSGWLSRAKGAFGGREAETAPEPIEIACPCGRKVEATRRRAFQRVLCKGCGEPFFLLPLDVYPRPVMKIRKVKPPKPATKAKSAPAKQDAKTETAPTRPSVDLQKELSVFAGQVRAQLTPLRLIVVCLLAVIGLTGWWQWTRAARSSAELDFKTASEAGQVALQKKDFVEAAQQFARAADAADILQRHDVPAEQVRQHFRQLTAINSLLTRSLAELLEAAKAGRLKGDFAAVESEFASLHAGRWVVLQSEVAPASDPSNTKTVSVWELRVQMEGEAFVLTGSLPIFSKVPATAPTPAAPDENATLDAQPQLVLALNDLGQREVLFAAQVESLKWNGAQSVWVLTLKSSSSFLWTDYDLLEPTGLQPDELRTEPQLRALLLEQSRWIGAAE
;
A
#
# COMPACT_ATOMS: atom_id res chain seq x y z
N MET A 1 23.70 56.36 4.21
CA MET A 1 22.26 56.10 4.47
C MET A 1 22.11 54.72 5.11
N SER A 2 22.43 54.59 6.39
CA SER A 2 22.58 53.29 7.07
C SER A 2 22.36 53.47 8.58
N GLY A 3 21.12 53.80 8.98
CA GLY A 3 20.79 54.13 10.38
C GLY A 3 19.49 53.54 10.94
N TRP A 4 18.72 52.77 10.16
CA TRP A 4 17.42 52.24 10.60
C TRP A 4 17.52 50.82 11.22
N LEU A 5 18.49 49.99 10.82
CA LEU A 5 18.52 48.57 11.19
C LEU A 5 19.08 48.27 12.60
N SER A 6 19.66 49.25 13.29
CA SER A 6 20.32 49.01 14.58
C SER A 6 19.40 49.05 15.81
N ARG A 7 18.12 49.45 15.65
CA ARG A 7 17.17 49.58 16.78
C ARG A 7 16.24 48.39 17.00
N ALA A 8 16.22 47.38 16.13
CA ALA A 8 15.34 46.21 16.28
C ALA A 8 15.94 45.05 17.08
N LYS A 9 17.25 45.05 17.37
CA LYS A 9 17.93 43.91 18.02
C LYS A 9 17.85 43.92 19.56
N GLY A 10 17.32 44.98 20.18
CA GLY A 10 17.20 45.12 21.63
C GLY A 10 15.90 44.62 22.25
N ALA A 11 14.88 44.29 21.45
CA ALA A 11 13.54 43.93 21.97
C ALA A 11 13.31 42.42 22.17
N PHE A 12 14.25 41.57 21.76
CA PHE A 12 14.15 40.10 21.91
C PHE A 12 15.14 39.51 22.92
N GLY A 13 15.94 40.34 23.59
CA GLY A 13 16.85 39.93 24.67
C GLY A 13 16.15 39.74 26.01
N GLY A 14 14.97 39.13 26.02
CA GLY A 14 14.33 38.69 27.26
C GLY A 14 15.22 37.63 27.89
N ARG A 15 15.85 37.94 29.04
CA ARG A 15 16.44 36.94 29.93
C ARG A 15 15.36 35.90 30.20
N GLU A 16 15.48 34.77 29.52
CA GLU A 16 14.61 33.62 29.68
C GLU A 16 14.76 33.16 31.12
N ALA A 17 13.77 33.51 31.95
CA ALA A 17 13.74 33.12 33.34
C ALA A 17 13.78 31.59 33.37
N GLU A 18 14.88 31.04 33.86
CA GLU A 18 15.09 29.60 34.01
C GLU A 18 13.99 29.07 34.93
N THR A 19 12.94 28.56 34.28
CA THR A 19 11.71 28.14 34.96
C THR A 19 12.06 26.87 35.72
N ALA A 20 11.85 26.91 37.04
CA ALA A 20 12.20 25.80 37.91
C ALA A 20 11.52 24.50 37.41
N PRO A 21 12.26 23.38 37.36
CA PRO A 21 11.73 22.14 36.82
C PRO A 21 10.50 21.65 37.59
N GLU A 22 9.39 21.39 36.89
CA GLU A 22 8.17 20.87 37.49
C GLU A 22 8.24 19.32 37.61
N PRO A 23 8.11 18.76 38.82
CA PRO A 23 7.98 17.31 39.02
C PRO A 23 6.60 16.82 38.57
N ILE A 24 6.57 15.68 37.88
CA ILE A 24 5.35 15.02 37.40
C ILE A 24 5.32 13.57 37.83
N GLU A 25 4.14 13.14 38.27
CA GLU A 25 3.82 11.74 38.56
C GLU A 25 2.99 11.15 37.42
N ILE A 26 3.48 10.05 36.82
CA ILE A 26 2.76 9.28 35.79
C ILE A 26 2.35 7.94 36.39
N ALA A 27 1.08 7.56 36.23
CA ALA A 27 0.61 6.24 36.64
C ALA A 27 0.99 5.19 35.59
N CYS A 28 1.77 4.18 35.98
CA CYS A 28 2.12 3.06 35.12
C CYS A 28 1.00 1.99 35.14
N PRO A 29 0.75 1.25 34.04
CA PRO A 29 -0.21 0.14 34.02
C PRO A 29 0.03 -0.94 35.09
N CYS A 30 1.27 -1.13 35.55
CA CYS A 30 1.60 -2.06 36.65
C CYS A 30 1.20 -1.54 38.05
N GLY A 31 0.56 -0.37 38.15
CA GLY A 31 0.08 0.23 39.39
C GLY A 31 1.12 1.04 40.18
N ARG A 32 2.37 1.11 39.71
CA ARG A 32 3.42 1.97 40.31
C ARG A 32 3.38 3.38 39.73
N LYS A 33 3.78 4.36 40.54
CA LYS A 33 3.98 5.75 40.10
C LYS A 33 5.39 5.93 39.56
N VAL A 34 5.51 6.59 38.41
CA VAL A 34 6.78 7.01 37.82
C VAL A 34 6.95 8.49 38.08
N GLU A 35 7.91 8.84 38.93
CA GLU A 35 8.30 10.22 39.20
C GLU A 35 9.35 10.65 38.17
N ALA A 36 9.08 11.74 37.46
CA ALA A 36 9.99 12.31 36.49
C ALA A 36 9.91 13.84 36.51
N THR A 37 10.96 14.49 36.05
CA THR A 37 11.07 15.94 36.02
C THR A 37 11.03 16.40 34.57
N ARG A 38 10.09 17.26 34.18
CA ARG A 38 10.04 17.73 32.79
C ARG A 38 11.26 18.59 32.47
N ARG A 39 11.85 18.35 31.30
CA ARG A 39 12.98 19.11 30.75
C ARG A 39 12.55 19.87 29.50
N ARG A 40 13.41 20.76 28.99
CA ARG A 40 13.22 21.45 27.70
C ARG A 40 13.30 20.52 26.49
N ALA A 41 13.89 19.34 26.64
CA ALA A 41 13.96 18.29 25.63
C ALA A 41 13.08 17.11 26.05
N PHE A 42 12.66 16.30 25.08
CA PHE A 42 11.89 15.09 25.36
C PHE A 42 12.74 14.11 26.19
N GLN A 43 12.09 13.34 27.06
CA GLN A 43 12.78 12.38 27.91
C GLN A 43 12.05 11.04 27.87
N ARG A 44 12.81 9.95 27.69
CA ARG A 44 12.32 8.58 27.86
C ARG A 44 12.62 8.12 29.28
N VAL A 45 11.59 7.75 30.04
CA VAL A 45 11.71 7.28 31.43
C VAL A 45 11.15 5.87 31.52
N LEU A 46 11.90 4.96 32.13
CA LEU A 46 11.48 3.56 32.28
C LEU A 46 10.79 3.37 33.64
N CYS A 47 9.67 2.66 33.66
CA CYS A 47 9.08 2.25 34.94
C CYS A 47 9.99 1.25 35.67
N LYS A 48 10.35 1.54 36.92
CA LYS A 48 11.16 0.65 37.78
C LYS A 48 10.47 -0.68 38.13
N GLY A 49 9.18 -0.83 37.80
CA GLY A 49 8.40 -2.06 38.03
C GLY A 49 8.43 -3.00 36.83
N CYS A 50 7.83 -2.59 35.72
CA CYS A 50 7.65 -3.43 34.53
C CYS A 50 8.67 -3.17 33.41
N GLY A 51 9.52 -2.13 33.51
CA GLY A 51 10.45 -1.75 32.45
C GLY A 51 9.82 -1.00 31.27
N GLU A 52 8.50 -0.76 31.31
CA GLU A 52 7.78 -0.09 30.23
C GLU A 52 8.27 1.36 30.04
N PRO A 53 8.57 1.79 28.79
CA PRO A 53 9.04 3.13 28.51
C PRO A 53 7.90 4.14 28.44
N PHE A 54 8.05 5.27 29.13
CA PHE A 54 7.18 6.44 29.06
C PHE A 54 7.93 7.59 28.38
N PHE A 55 7.25 8.27 27.46
CA PHE A 55 7.76 9.48 26.81
C PHE A 55 7.17 10.71 27.51
N LEU A 56 8.04 11.50 28.15
CA LEU A 56 7.69 12.82 28.65
C LEU A 56 7.94 13.86 27.57
N LEU A 57 6.88 14.54 27.17
CA LEU A 57 6.94 15.67 26.27
C LEU A 57 7.71 16.84 26.92
N PRO A 58 8.43 17.66 26.12
CA PRO A 58 9.02 18.90 26.57
C PRO A 58 8.00 19.82 27.28
N LEU A 59 8.49 20.72 28.14
CA LEU A 59 7.68 21.85 28.59
C LEU A 59 7.19 22.62 27.35
N ASP A 60 5.91 22.98 27.32
CA ASP A 60 5.27 23.70 26.20
C ASP A 60 6.07 24.98 25.89
N VAL A 61 6.82 24.96 24.79
CA VAL A 61 7.72 26.04 24.36
C VAL A 61 6.94 27.18 23.73
N TYR A 62 5.66 26.96 23.42
CA TYR A 62 4.84 27.96 22.77
C TYR A 62 4.25 28.93 23.80
N PRO A 63 4.41 30.25 23.61
CA PRO A 63 3.77 31.22 24.47
C PRO A 63 2.25 31.00 24.39
N ARG A 64 1.61 30.80 25.54
CA ARG A 64 0.15 30.59 25.60
C ARG A 64 -0.52 31.72 24.82
N PRO A 65 -1.22 31.42 23.72
CA PRO A 65 -1.87 32.47 22.94
C PRO A 65 -2.86 33.18 23.85
N VAL A 66 -2.66 34.49 24.02
CA VAL A 66 -3.56 35.32 24.81
C VAL A 66 -4.88 35.40 24.05
N MET A 67 -5.81 34.50 24.39
CA MET A 67 -7.10 34.43 23.74
C MET A 67 -7.88 35.71 24.05
N LYS A 68 -7.94 36.61 23.06
CA LYS A 68 -8.92 37.70 23.06
C LYS A 68 -10.29 37.04 22.87
N ILE A 69 -11.05 36.96 23.96
CA ILE A 69 -12.42 36.44 23.99
C ILE A 69 -13.26 37.24 22.99
N ARG A 70 -13.44 36.71 21.77
CA ARG A 70 -14.40 37.24 20.81
C ARG A 70 -15.77 36.67 21.18
N LYS A 71 -16.70 37.55 21.54
CA LYS A 71 -18.13 37.23 21.72
C LYS A 71 -18.68 36.73 20.38
N VAL A 72 -18.90 35.42 20.27
CA VAL A 72 -19.53 34.79 19.10
C VAL A 72 -21.04 34.98 19.21
N LYS A 73 -21.64 35.52 18.14
CA LYS A 73 -23.08 35.75 18.00
C LYS A 73 -23.74 34.43 17.56
N PRO A 74 -24.88 34.03 18.14
CA PRO A 74 -25.50 32.74 17.85
C PRO A 74 -26.00 32.65 16.39
N PRO A 75 -25.80 31.51 15.70
CA PRO A 75 -26.25 31.31 14.33
C PRO A 75 -27.77 31.09 14.23
N LYS A 76 -28.34 31.62 13.15
CA LYS A 76 -29.77 31.58 12.79
C LYS A 76 -30.14 30.20 12.20
N PRO A 77 -31.30 29.61 12.53
CA PRO A 77 -31.69 28.29 12.03
C PRO A 77 -32.05 28.32 10.54
N ALA A 78 -31.48 27.39 9.77
CA ALA A 78 -31.76 27.19 8.34
C ALA A 78 -32.89 26.18 8.13
N THR A 79 -33.75 26.52 7.17
CA THR A 79 -35.03 25.90 6.81
C THR A 79 -34.84 24.55 6.11
N LYS A 80 -35.68 23.57 6.49
CA LYS A 80 -35.76 22.22 5.89
C LYS A 80 -36.30 22.25 4.46
N ALA A 81 -35.62 21.60 3.52
CA ALA A 81 -36.11 21.31 2.17
C ALA A 81 -36.59 19.85 2.06
N LYS A 82 -37.72 19.67 1.38
CA LYS A 82 -38.48 18.43 1.20
C LYS A 82 -37.85 17.50 0.16
N SER A 83 -38.06 16.20 0.40
CA SER A 83 -37.72 15.02 -0.38
C SER A 83 -38.60 14.81 -1.62
N ALA A 84 -38.06 14.10 -2.62
CA ALA A 84 -38.80 13.45 -3.70
C ALA A 84 -38.38 11.96 -3.80
N PRO A 85 -39.31 11.02 -4.06
CA PRO A 85 -39.00 9.59 -4.13
C PRO A 85 -38.78 9.12 -5.58
N ALA A 86 -37.74 8.32 -5.82
CA ALA A 86 -37.53 7.62 -7.09
C ALA A 86 -37.77 6.12 -6.90
N LYS A 87 -38.70 5.57 -7.70
CA LYS A 87 -39.07 4.16 -7.81
C LYS A 87 -37.89 3.31 -8.30
N GLN A 88 -37.70 2.14 -7.68
CA GLN A 88 -36.87 1.06 -8.19
C GLN A 88 -37.77 -0.10 -8.64
N ASP A 89 -37.64 -0.51 -9.89
CA ASP A 89 -38.22 -1.73 -10.44
C ASP A 89 -37.28 -2.91 -10.18
N ALA A 90 -37.78 -3.91 -9.46
CA ALA A 90 -37.09 -5.15 -9.17
C ALA A 90 -37.27 -6.14 -10.33
N LYS A 91 -36.17 -6.49 -11.00
CA LYS A 91 -36.12 -7.58 -11.99
C LYS A 91 -35.47 -8.81 -11.35
N THR A 92 -36.31 -9.79 -11.04
CA THR A 92 -35.93 -11.12 -10.56
C THR A 92 -35.21 -11.88 -11.65
N GLU A 93 -33.92 -12.18 -11.45
CA GLU A 93 -33.13 -13.06 -12.29
C GLU A 93 -32.95 -14.41 -11.59
N THR A 94 -33.66 -15.41 -12.10
CA THR A 94 -33.61 -16.82 -11.70
C THR A 94 -32.26 -17.45 -12.08
N ALA A 95 -31.55 -17.99 -11.09
CA ALA A 95 -30.31 -18.72 -11.28
C ALA A 95 -30.53 -20.08 -11.97
N PRO A 96 -29.79 -20.42 -13.04
CA PRO A 96 -29.86 -21.73 -13.68
C PRO A 96 -29.07 -22.78 -12.89
N THR A 97 -29.75 -23.89 -12.58
CA THR A 97 -29.18 -25.10 -11.98
C THR A 97 -28.22 -25.78 -12.95
N ARG A 98 -26.93 -25.87 -12.60
CA ARG A 98 -25.91 -26.59 -13.39
C ARG A 98 -26.05 -28.10 -13.17
N PRO A 99 -26.25 -28.92 -14.23
CA PRO A 99 -26.14 -30.37 -14.12
C PRO A 99 -24.68 -30.77 -13.95
N SER A 100 -24.39 -31.55 -12.91
CA SER A 100 -23.10 -32.22 -12.72
C SER A 100 -22.98 -33.35 -13.74
N VAL A 101 -22.23 -33.12 -14.83
CA VAL A 101 -21.91 -34.13 -15.83
C VAL A 101 -20.82 -35.03 -15.29
N ASP A 102 -21.16 -36.32 -15.14
CA ASP A 102 -20.31 -37.36 -14.57
C ASP A 102 -19.36 -37.92 -15.65
N LEU A 103 -18.24 -37.22 -15.89
CA LEU A 103 -17.28 -37.47 -16.99
C LEU A 103 -16.69 -38.89 -17.00
N GLN A 104 -16.69 -39.60 -15.86
CA GLN A 104 -16.09 -40.93 -15.77
C GLN A 104 -16.94 -42.04 -16.44
N LYS A 105 -18.26 -41.86 -16.55
CA LYS A 105 -19.13 -42.86 -17.19
C LYS A 105 -19.15 -42.77 -18.72
N GLU A 106 -18.90 -41.59 -19.31
CA GLU A 106 -18.86 -41.48 -20.77
C GLU A 106 -17.54 -41.99 -21.39
N LEU A 107 -16.41 -41.86 -20.68
CA LEU A 107 -15.10 -42.26 -21.21
C LEU A 107 -14.96 -43.77 -21.44
N SER A 108 -15.66 -44.61 -20.67
CA SER A 108 -15.57 -46.08 -20.80
C SER A 108 -16.41 -46.65 -21.95
N VAL A 109 -17.54 -46.02 -22.28
CA VAL A 109 -18.37 -46.38 -23.45
C VAL A 109 -17.67 -45.99 -24.76
N PHE A 110 -16.96 -44.85 -24.76
CA PHE A 110 -16.23 -44.38 -25.94
C PHE A 110 -15.08 -45.33 -26.34
N ALA A 111 -14.38 -45.93 -25.37
CA ALA A 111 -13.25 -46.81 -25.63
C ALA A 111 -13.61 -48.12 -26.38
N GLY A 112 -14.84 -48.63 -26.20
CA GLY A 112 -15.31 -49.85 -26.86
C GLY A 112 -15.68 -49.63 -28.34
N GLN A 113 -16.23 -48.47 -28.68
CA GLN A 113 -16.68 -48.14 -30.04
C GLN A 113 -15.55 -47.70 -30.98
N VAL A 114 -14.46 -47.15 -30.43
CA VAL A 114 -13.32 -46.64 -31.21
C VAL A 114 -12.54 -47.76 -31.92
N ARG A 115 -12.52 -48.99 -31.39
CA ARG A 115 -11.74 -50.11 -31.99
C ARG A 115 -12.34 -50.65 -33.30
N ALA A 116 -13.64 -50.50 -33.53
CA ALA A 116 -14.30 -51.04 -34.73
C ALA A 116 -14.31 -50.08 -35.94
N GLN A 117 -13.96 -48.81 -35.75
CA GLN A 117 -14.04 -47.78 -36.81
C GLN A 117 -12.69 -47.24 -37.31
N LEU A 118 -11.58 -47.78 -36.81
CA LEU A 118 -10.22 -47.42 -37.24
C LEU A 118 -9.84 -48.17 -38.52
N THR A 119 -10.47 -47.82 -39.64
CA THR A 119 -9.97 -48.20 -40.97
C THR A 119 -8.64 -47.47 -41.24
N PRO A 120 -7.63 -48.11 -41.86
CA PRO A 120 -6.30 -47.51 -42.06
C PRO A 120 -6.34 -46.16 -42.79
N LEU A 121 -7.32 -45.94 -43.69
CA LEU A 121 -7.50 -44.67 -44.39
C LEU A 121 -7.92 -43.51 -43.47
N ARG A 122 -8.73 -43.77 -42.43
CA ARG A 122 -9.15 -42.74 -41.46
C ARG A 122 -7.98 -42.30 -40.58
N LEU A 123 -7.07 -43.21 -40.23
CA LEU A 123 -5.85 -42.87 -39.49
C LEU A 123 -4.97 -41.91 -40.29
N ILE A 124 -4.79 -42.16 -41.59
CA ILE A 124 -4.01 -41.27 -42.47
C ILE A 124 -4.62 -39.87 -42.50
N VAL A 125 -5.95 -39.76 -42.64
CA VAL A 125 -6.65 -38.46 -42.66
C VAL A 125 -6.51 -37.72 -41.32
N VAL A 126 -6.66 -38.41 -40.20
CA VAL A 126 -6.50 -37.80 -38.86
C VAL A 126 -5.06 -37.34 -38.64
N CYS A 127 -4.06 -38.13 -39.03
CA CYS A 127 -2.66 -37.72 -38.97
C CYS A 127 -2.40 -36.49 -39.85
N LEU A 128 -2.94 -36.45 -41.07
CA LEU A 128 -2.81 -35.30 -41.97
C LEU A 128 -3.42 -34.02 -41.35
N LEU A 129 -4.65 -34.13 -40.81
CA LEU A 129 -5.32 -33.00 -40.14
C LEU A 129 -4.56 -32.55 -38.89
N ALA A 130 -4.01 -33.48 -38.12
CA ALA A 130 -3.19 -33.17 -36.95
C ALA A 130 -1.92 -32.39 -37.34
N VAL A 131 -1.24 -32.78 -38.42
CA VAL A 131 -0.07 -32.06 -38.94
C VAL A 131 -0.45 -30.65 -39.44
N ILE A 132 -1.57 -30.51 -40.15
CA ILE A 132 -2.07 -29.20 -40.60
C ILE A 132 -2.43 -28.31 -39.40
N GLY A 133 -3.14 -28.86 -38.41
CA GLY A 133 -3.49 -28.13 -37.18
C GLY A 133 -2.26 -27.70 -36.39
N LEU A 134 -1.27 -28.58 -36.23
CA LEU A 134 -0.04 -28.30 -35.53
C LEU A 134 0.80 -27.23 -36.25
N THR A 135 0.89 -27.30 -37.58
CA THR A 135 1.63 -26.29 -38.37
C THR A 135 0.95 -24.93 -38.36
N GLY A 136 -0.39 -24.87 -38.46
CA GLY A 136 -1.15 -23.62 -38.32
C GLY A 136 -0.99 -22.99 -36.93
N TRP A 137 -1.11 -23.81 -35.87
CA TRP A 137 -0.88 -23.36 -34.49
C TRP A 137 0.55 -22.85 -34.27
N TRP A 138 1.55 -23.53 -34.85
CA TRP A 138 2.95 -23.12 -34.76
C TRP A 138 3.23 -21.82 -35.50
N GLN A 139 2.69 -21.63 -36.71
CA GLN A 139 2.82 -20.37 -37.45
C GLN A 139 2.16 -19.21 -36.70
N TRP A 140 0.97 -19.41 -36.14
CA TRP A 140 0.30 -18.38 -35.36
C TRP A 140 1.09 -18.02 -34.09
N THR A 141 1.57 -19.03 -33.36
CA THR A 141 2.40 -18.81 -32.15
C THR A 141 3.69 -18.06 -32.48
N ARG A 142 4.32 -18.37 -33.61
CA ARG A 142 5.54 -17.67 -34.08
C ARG A 142 5.25 -16.22 -34.46
N ALA A 143 4.16 -15.98 -35.19
CA ALA A 143 3.73 -14.63 -35.55
C ALA A 143 3.41 -13.78 -34.31
N ALA A 144 2.66 -14.35 -33.36
CA ALA A 144 2.31 -13.71 -32.09
C ALA A 144 3.54 -13.34 -31.25
N ARG A 145 4.57 -14.20 -31.21
CA ARG A 145 5.83 -13.88 -30.52
C ARG A 145 6.59 -12.75 -31.20
N SER A 146 6.66 -12.74 -32.54
CA SER A 146 7.37 -11.67 -33.26
C SER A 146 6.69 -10.31 -33.10
N SER A 147 5.36 -10.25 -33.11
CA SER A 147 4.64 -8.99 -32.86
C SER A 147 4.80 -8.55 -31.41
N ALA A 148 4.69 -9.48 -30.45
CA ALA A 148 4.87 -9.17 -29.03
C ALA A 148 6.28 -8.62 -28.72
N GLU A 149 7.33 -9.06 -29.42
CA GLU A 149 8.67 -8.48 -29.21
C GLU A 149 8.74 -7.00 -29.66
N LEU A 150 8.14 -6.68 -30.80
CA LEU A 150 8.07 -5.31 -31.30
C LEU A 150 7.19 -4.44 -30.38
N ASP A 151 6.02 -4.95 -30.02
CA ASP A 151 5.07 -4.27 -29.14
C ASP A 151 5.69 -3.99 -27.76
N PHE A 152 6.43 -4.94 -27.19
CA PHE A 152 7.14 -4.76 -25.91
C PHE A 152 8.12 -3.57 -25.97
N LYS A 153 8.97 -3.51 -27.01
CA LYS A 153 9.97 -2.45 -27.15
C LYS A 153 9.31 -1.09 -27.38
N THR A 154 8.42 -1.01 -28.37
CA THR A 154 7.76 0.25 -28.74
C THR A 154 6.86 0.78 -27.62
N ALA A 155 6.08 -0.08 -26.97
CA ALA A 155 5.21 0.35 -25.88
C ALA A 155 5.99 0.70 -24.60
N SER A 156 7.09 0.01 -24.30
CA SER A 156 7.95 0.38 -23.16
C SER A 156 8.58 1.76 -23.37
N GLU A 157 9.15 2.03 -24.55
CA GLU A 157 9.72 3.34 -24.89
C GLU A 157 8.65 4.44 -24.86
N ALA A 158 7.47 4.20 -25.45
CA ALA A 158 6.36 5.14 -25.42
C ALA A 158 5.88 5.43 -23.98
N GLY A 159 5.84 4.41 -23.12
CA GLY A 159 5.50 4.55 -21.71
C GLY A 159 6.50 5.43 -20.96
N GLN A 160 7.81 5.25 -21.22
CA GLN A 160 8.86 6.10 -20.64
C GLN A 160 8.75 7.56 -21.10
N VAL A 161 8.47 7.79 -22.38
CA VAL A 161 8.24 9.14 -22.93
C VAL A 161 7.01 9.79 -22.28
N ALA A 162 5.93 9.05 -22.06
CA ALA A 162 4.73 9.54 -21.37
C ALA A 162 5.01 9.87 -19.89
N LEU A 163 5.81 9.04 -19.20
CA LEU A 163 6.26 9.31 -17.82
C LEU A 163 7.06 10.61 -17.71
N GLN A 164 7.99 10.85 -18.64
CA GLN A 164 8.78 12.08 -18.67
C GLN A 164 7.88 13.32 -18.87
N LYS A 165 6.77 13.17 -19.58
CA LYS A 165 5.74 14.21 -19.75
C LYS A 165 4.77 14.33 -18.57
N LYS A 166 4.91 13.48 -17.54
CA LYS A 166 3.98 13.33 -16.41
C LYS A 166 2.54 12.99 -16.84
N ASP A 167 2.35 12.36 -18.01
CA ASP A 167 1.06 11.82 -18.43
C ASP A 167 0.91 10.38 -17.90
N PHE A 168 0.45 10.27 -16.65
CA PHE A 168 0.31 8.99 -15.97
C PHE A 168 -0.77 8.08 -16.59
N VAL A 169 -1.75 8.65 -17.30
CA VAL A 169 -2.83 7.88 -17.92
C VAL A 169 -2.32 7.23 -19.20
N GLU A 170 -1.66 8.00 -20.07
CA GLU A 170 -1.02 7.46 -21.27
C GLU A 170 0.09 6.46 -20.91
N ALA A 171 0.95 6.80 -19.93
CA ALA A 171 1.99 5.91 -19.46
C ALA A 171 1.42 4.56 -18.99
N ALA A 172 0.35 4.57 -18.18
CA ALA A 172 -0.29 3.34 -17.70
C ALA A 172 -0.78 2.46 -18.86
N GLN A 173 -1.37 3.07 -19.90
CA GLN A 173 -1.85 2.33 -21.08
C GLN A 173 -0.70 1.68 -21.86
N GLN A 174 0.41 2.40 -22.03
CA GLN A 174 1.57 1.87 -22.76
C GLN A 174 2.28 0.76 -21.96
N PHE A 175 2.47 0.94 -20.65
CA PHE A 175 3.05 -0.13 -19.82
C PHE A 175 2.13 -1.34 -19.67
N ALA A 176 0.80 -1.18 -19.73
CA ALA A 176 -0.13 -2.30 -19.80
C ALA A 176 0.12 -3.15 -21.05
N ARG A 177 0.20 -2.51 -22.23
CA ARG A 177 0.51 -3.19 -23.50
C ARG A 177 1.86 -3.88 -23.48
N ALA A 178 2.87 -3.23 -22.90
CA ALA A 178 4.19 -3.83 -22.75
C ALA A 178 4.17 -5.03 -21.78
N ALA A 179 3.42 -4.96 -20.68
CA ALA A 179 3.27 -6.08 -19.75
C ALA A 179 2.56 -7.28 -20.40
N ASP A 180 1.47 -7.04 -21.14
CA ASP A 180 0.75 -8.08 -21.89
C ASP A 180 1.68 -8.76 -22.92
N ALA A 181 2.49 -7.97 -23.63
CA ALA A 181 3.48 -8.49 -24.56
C ALA A 181 4.57 -9.32 -23.85
N ALA A 182 5.04 -8.89 -22.67
CA ALA A 182 5.99 -9.65 -21.87
C ALA A 182 5.41 -10.99 -21.39
N ASP A 183 4.12 -11.04 -21.07
CA ASP A 183 3.41 -12.25 -20.65
C ASP A 183 3.24 -13.24 -21.82
N ILE A 184 2.92 -12.76 -23.04
CA ILE A 184 2.90 -13.59 -24.26
C ILE A 184 4.28 -14.18 -24.55
N LEU A 185 5.34 -13.40 -24.32
CA LEU A 185 6.73 -13.84 -24.49
C LEU A 185 7.22 -14.73 -23.34
N GLN A 186 6.47 -14.85 -22.24
CA GLN A 186 6.88 -15.54 -21.01
C GLN A 186 8.22 -15.03 -20.46
N ARG A 187 8.42 -13.72 -20.52
CA ARG A 187 9.65 -13.05 -20.06
C ARG A 187 9.61 -12.79 -18.56
N HIS A 188 10.69 -13.16 -17.88
CA HIS A 188 10.91 -12.97 -16.44
C HIS A 188 12.22 -12.24 -16.14
N ASP A 189 12.76 -11.52 -17.13
CA ASP A 189 13.96 -10.70 -16.97
C ASP A 189 13.65 -9.35 -16.33
N VAL A 190 14.69 -8.68 -15.81
CA VAL A 190 14.60 -7.41 -15.06
C VAL A 190 13.76 -6.35 -15.80
N PRO A 191 13.95 -6.08 -17.11
CA PRO A 191 13.13 -5.12 -17.85
C PRO A 191 11.64 -5.47 -17.89
N ALA A 192 11.29 -6.76 -17.97
CA ALA A 192 9.90 -7.20 -17.97
C ALA A 192 9.25 -6.98 -16.59
N GLU A 193 9.97 -7.29 -15.51
CA GLU A 193 9.50 -7.01 -14.15
C GLU A 193 9.36 -5.50 -13.89
N GLN A 194 10.29 -4.67 -14.37
CA GLN A 194 10.18 -3.20 -14.29
C GLN A 194 8.92 -2.67 -14.99
N VAL A 195 8.64 -3.14 -16.22
CA VAL A 195 7.43 -2.77 -16.96
C VAL A 195 6.15 -3.15 -16.20
N ARG A 196 6.08 -4.39 -15.68
CA ARG A 196 4.94 -4.85 -14.86
C ARG A 196 4.79 -4.00 -13.60
N GLN A 197 5.90 -3.62 -13.00
CA GLN A 197 5.94 -2.84 -11.78
C GLN A 197 5.47 -1.39 -12.01
N HIS A 198 5.94 -0.72 -13.08
CA HIS A 198 5.46 0.61 -13.47
C HIS A 198 3.96 0.59 -13.80
N PHE A 199 3.49 -0.43 -14.52
CA PHE A 199 2.07 -0.59 -14.80
C PHE A 199 1.23 -0.65 -13.51
N ARG A 200 1.66 -1.44 -12.51
CA ARG A 200 0.97 -1.54 -11.21
C ARG A 200 0.96 -0.23 -10.45
N GLN A 201 2.10 0.47 -10.38
CA GLN A 201 2.23 1.76 -9.70
C GLN A 201 1.37 2.84 -10.35
N LEU A 202 1.41 2.96 -11.68
CA LEU A 202 0.58 3.91 -12.42
C LEU A 202 -0.91 3.59 -12.31
N THR A 203 -1.27 2.30 -12.31
CA THR A 203 -2.65 1.88 -12.04
C THR A 203 -3.08 2.33 -10.65
N ALA A 204 -2.22 2.16 -9.64
CA ALA A 204 -2.50 2.62 -8.29
C ALA A 204 -2.66 4.15 -8.24
N ILE A 205 -1.77 4.93 -8.85
CA ILE A 205 -1.84 6.41 -8.93
C ILE A 205 -3.16 6.86 -9.56
N ASN A 206 -3.51 6.28 -10.71
CA ASN A 206 -4.71 6.64 -11.46
C ASN A 206 -6.02 6.25 -10.75
N SER A 207 -5.95 5.43 -9.71
CA SER A 207 -7.12 4.95 -8.98
C SER A 207 -6.95 4.98 -7.46
N LEU A 208 -6.17 5.95 -6.95
CA LEU A 208 -6.08 6.27 -5.53
C LEU A 208 -7.46 6.58 -4.94
N LEU A 209 -7.58 6.39 -3.63
CA LEU A 209 -8.74 6.87 -2.89
C LEU A 209 -8.94 8.38 -3.12
N THR A 210 -10.18 8.76 -3.40
CA THR A 210 -10.57 10.17 -3.59
C THR A 210 -10.60 10.96 -2.29
N ARG A 211 -10.64 10.28 -1.14
CA ARG A 211 -10.64 10.84 0.21
C ARG A 211 -9.44 10.31 0.96
N SER A 212 -8.86 11.12 1.84
CA SER A 212 -7.79 10.65 2.70
C SER A 212 -8.30 9.55 3.65
N LEU A 213 -7.40 8.70 4.14
CA LEU A 213 -7.76 7.71 5.16
C LEU A 213 -8.36 8.39 6.41
N ALA A 214 -7.86 9.58 6.75
CA ALA A 214 -8.38 10.39 7.86
C ALA A 214 -9.85 10.78 7.66
N GLU A 215 -10.20 11.28 6.47
CA GLU A 215 -11.58 11.66 6.13
C GLU A 215 -12.52 10.45 6.09
N LEU A 216 -12.06 9.30 5.61
CA LEU A 216 -12.84 8.06 5.62
C LEU A 216 -13.18 7.63 7.04
N LEU A 217 -12.21 7.76 7.95
CA LEU A 217 -12.37 7.39 9.35
C LEU A 217 -13.29 8.36 10.09
N GLU A 218 -13.17 9.66 9.85
CA GLU A 218 -14.11 10.64 10.41
C GLU A 218 -15.55 10.43 9.91
N ALA A 219 -15.71 10.06 8.63
CA ALA A 219 -17.03 9.68 8.10
C ALA A 219 -17.58 8.41 8.79
N ALA A 220 -16.73 7.39 9.01
CA ALA A 220 -17.11 6.15 9.67
C ALA A 220 -17.48 6.38 11.16
N LYS A 221 -16.72 7.21 11.86
CA LYS A 221 -17.00 7.68 13.23
C LYS A 221 -18.33 8.43 13.31
N ALA A 222 -18.59 9.34 12.38
CA ALA A 222 -19.87 10.06 12.32
C ALA A 222 -21.06 9.11 12.11
N GLY A 223 -20.90 8.06 11.30
CA GLY A 223 -21.92 7.02 11.12
C GLY A 223 -22.09 6.12 12.36
N ARG A 224 -21.00 5.78 13.05
CA ARG A 224 -21.04 5.07 14.35
C ARG A 224 -21.83 5.85 15.39
N LEU A 225 -21.61 7.15 15.52
CA LEU A 225 -22.34 8.01 16.48
C LEU A 225 -23.84 8.05 16.20
N LYS A 226 -24.25 7.80 14.95
CA LYS A 226 -25.66 7.67 14.55
C LYS A 226 -26.21 6.24 14.69
N GLY A 227 -25.34 5.26 14.96
CA GLY A 227 -25.70 3.83 15.01
C GLY A 227 -25.95 3.22 13.62
N ASP A 228 -25.55 3.88 12.54
CA ASP A 228 -25.86 3.48 11.17
C ASP A 228 -24.67 2.81 10.47
N PHE A 229 -24.22 1.69 11.04
CA PHE A 229 -23.05 0.96 10.54
C PHE A 229 -23.25 0.46 9.11
N ALA A 230 -24.41 -0.12 8.81
CA ALA A 230 -24.70 -0.69 7.49
C ALA A 230 -24.70 0.36 6.37
N ALA A 231 -25.18 1.58 6.64
CA ALA A 231 -25.11 2.66 5.66
C ALA A 231 -23.66 3.06 5.37
N VAL A 232 -22.80 3.16 6.39
CA VAL A 232 -21.37 3.46 6.22
C VAL A 232 -20.69 2.36 5.39
N GLU A 233 -20.93 1.09 5.71
CA GLU A 233 -20.32 -0.03 4.98
C GLU A 233 -20.78 -0.06 3.51
N SER A 234 -22.06 0.22 3.24
CA SER A 234 -22.60 0.30 1.87
C SER A 234 -22.07 1.52 1.09
N GLU A 235 -21.98 2.69 1.72
CA GLU A 235 -21.40 3.88 1.11
C GLU A 235 -19.92 3.64 0.78
N PHE A 236 -19.18 3.03 1.70
CA PHE A 236 -17.80 2.65 1.49
C PHE A 236 -17.64 1.68 0.32
N ALA A 237 -18.46 0.62 0.27
CA ALA A 237 -18.42 -0.36 -0.82
C ALA A 237 -18.71 0.29 -2.18
N SER A 238 -19.63 1.25 -2.24
CA SER A 238 -19.98 1.94 -3.48
C SER A 238 -18.93 2.93 -3.95
N LEU A 239 -18.24 3.63 -3.04
CA LEU A 239 -17.37 4.75 -3.39
C LEU A 239 -15.88 4.38 -3.40
N HIS A 240 -15.48 3.44 -2.56
CA HIS A 240 -14.08 3.22 -2.19
C HIS A 240 -13.58 1.79 -2.43
N ALA A 241 -14.47 0.79 -2.56
CA ALA A 241 -14.02 -0.57 -2.87
C ALA A 241 -13.29 -0.63 -4.22
N GLY A 242 -12.16 -1.35 -4.24
CA GLY A 242 -11.29 -1.46 -5.42
C GLY A 242 -10.38 -0.25 -5.68
N ARG A 243 -10.50 0.83 -4.89
CA ARG A 243 -9.55 1.96 -4.94
C ARG A 243 -8.27 1.63 -4.22
N TRP A 244 -7.19 2.30 -4.60
CA TRP A 244 -5.86 2.04 -4.07
C TRP A 244 -5.51 2.94 -2.89
N VAL A 245 -4.76 2.35 -1.97
CA VAL A 245 -4.02 3.04 -0.91
C VAL A 245 -2.54 2.75 -1.07
N VAL A 246 -1.71 3.74 -0.77
CA VAL A 246 -0.26 3.58 -0.61
C VAL A 246 0.04 3.81 0.86
N LEU A 247 0.76 2.87 1.46
CA LEU A 247 1.01 2.82 2.90
C LEU A 247 2.50 2.57 3.15
N GLN A 248 2.99 3.20 4.20
CA GLN A 248 4.28 2.91 4.80
C GLN A 248 4.03 2.09 6.07
N SER A 249 4.69 0.95 6.20
CA SER A 249 4.51 0.06 7.35
C SER A 249 5.80 -0.68 7.68
N GLU A 250 5.92 -1.09 8.93
CA GLU A 250 6.87 -2.11 9.34
C GLU A 250 6.25 -3.50 9.18
N VAL A 251 7.04 -4.44 8.67
CA VAL A 251 6.64 -5.81 8.35
C VAL A 251 7.69 -6.76 8.92
N ALA A 252 7.23 -7.71 9.73
CA ALA A 252 8.09 -8.81 10.15
C ALA A 252 8.40 -9.70 8.92
N PRO A 253 9.67 -9.93 8.60
CA PRO A 253 10.03 -10.80 7.48
C PRO A 253 9.54 -12.23 7.73
N ALA A 254 9.30 -12.97 6.65
CA ALA A 254 8.87 -14.36 6.76
C ALA A 254 9.95 -15.18 7.50
N SER A 255 9.56 -15.83 8.61
CA SER A 255 10.45 -16.67 9.41
C SER A 255 10.97 -17.90 8.66
N ASP A 256 10.26 -18.33 7.61
CA ASP A 256 10.71 -19.37 6.67
C ASP A 256 10.37 -18.94 5.23
N PRO A 257 11.37 -18.59 4.40
CA PRO A 257 11.13 -18.18 3.02
C PRO A 257 10.66 -19.34 2.12
N SER A 258 10.84 -20.60 2.55
CA SER A 258 10.40 -21.78 1.77
C SER A 258 8.91 -22.08 1.94
N ASN A 259 8.29 -21.60 3.03
CA ASN A 259 6.88 -21.84 3.33
C ASN A 259 5.99 -20.72 2.78
N THR A 260 5.83 -20.69 1.46
CA THR A 260 4.95 -19.75 0.73
C THR A 260 3.47 -19.90 1.06
N LYS A 261 3.06 -20.96 1.77
CA LYS A 261 1.65 -21.23 2.10
C LYS A 261 1.16 -20.46 3.31
N THR A 262 2.05 -19.98 4.18
CA THR A 262 1.64 -19.30 5.41
C THR A 262 1.69 -17.79 5.18
N VAL A 263 0.67 -17.24 4.52
CA VAL A 263 0.54 -15.78 4.37
C VAL A 263 0.15 -15.20 5.73
N SER A 264 1.12 -14.59 6.42
CA SER A 264 0.86 -13.91 7.68
C SER A 264 -0.18 -12.79 7.46
N VAL A 265 -1.14 -12.71 8.38
CA VAL A 265 -2.09 -11.60 8.40
C VAL A 265 -1.31 -10.37 8.87
N TRP A 266 -1.22 -9.38 8.00
CA TRP A 266 -0.70 -8.07 8.36
C TRP A 266 -1.81 -7.28 9.06
N GLU A 267 -1.46 -6.64 10.18
CA GLU A 267 -2.36 -5.81 10.98
C GLU A 267 -1.63 -4.53 11.37
N LEU A 268 -2.18 -3.37 11.01
CA LEU A 268 -1.69 -2.06 11.43
C LEU A 268 -2.78 -1.37 12.23
N ARG A 269 -2.46 -1.04 13.49
CA ARG A 269 -3.34 -0.29 14.38
C ARG A 269 -3.02 1.18 14.30
N VAL A 270 -4.00 1.97 13.89
CA VAL A 270 -3.91 3.43 13.83
C VAL A 270 -4.85 3.99 14.88
N GLN A 271 -4.35 4.84 15.77
CA GLN A 271 -5.20 5.63 16.67
C GLN A 271 -5.34 7.04 16.11
N MET A 272 -6.58 7.51 15.96
CA MET A 272 -6.87 8.89 15.59
C MET A 272 -7.98 9.44 16.46
N GLU A 273 -7.75 10.60 17.07
CA GLU A 273 -8.74 11.34 17.87
C GLU A 273 -9.50 10.49 18.91
N GLY A 274 -8.84 9.49 19.51
CA GLY A 274 -9.42 8.61 20.53
C GLY A 274 -10.23 7.43 19.97
N GLU A 275 -10.28 7.23 18.66
CA GLU A 275 -10.75 5.99 18.05
C GLU A 275 -9.58 5.14 17.55
N ALA A 276 -9.68 3.83 17.77
CA ALA A 276 -8.76 2.87 17.22
C ALA A 276 -9.33 2.32 15.91
N PHE A 277 -8.45 2.18 14.94
CA PHE A 277 -8.72 1.64 13.62
C PHE A 277 -7.69 0.55 13.31
N VAL A 278 -8.13 -0.51 12.65
CA VAL A 278 -7.28 -1.62 12.25
C VAL A 278 -7.30 -1.73 10.73
N LEU A 279 -6.15 -1.56 10.10
CA LEU A 279 -5.95 -1.99 8.72
C LEU A 279 -5.46 -3.43 8.76
N THR A 280 -6.06 -4.30 7.94
CA THR A 280 -5.67 -5.71 7.90
C THR A 280 -5.69 -6.26 6.48
N GLY A 281 -4.81 -7.23 6.22
CA GLY A 281 -4.80 -7.93 4.94
C GLY A 281 -3.86 -9.14 4.98
N SER A 282 -4.23 -10.20 4.27
CA SER A 282 -3.32 -11.30 3.97
C SER A 282 -2.56 -10.92 2.70
N LEU A 283 -1.33 -10.40 2.82
CA LEU A 283 -0.60 -9.77 1.72
C LEU A 283 0.59 -10.65 1.28
N PRO A 284 0.45 -11.47 0.22
CA PRO A 284 1.49 -12.41 -0.20
C PRO A 284 2.81 -11.73 -0.58
N ILE A 285 2.75 -10.45 -0.97
CA ILE A 285 3.95 -9.69 -1.35
C ILE A 285 4.99 -9.63 -0.22
N PHE A 286 4.56 -9.68 1.04
CA PHE A 286 5.47 -9.64 2.18
C PHE A 286 6.32 -10.90 2.34
N SER A 287 5.98 -12.01 1.67
CA SER A 287 6.86 -13.18 1.62
C SER A 287 8.15 -12.92 0.83
N LYS A 288 8.20 -11.84 0.04
CA LYS A 288 9.40 -11.42 -0.69
C LYS A 288 10.36 -10.57 0.15
N VAL A 289 9.95 -10.12 1.34
CA VAL A 289 10.77 -9.27 2.22
C VAL A 289 11.80 -10.16 2.94
N PRO A 290 13.11 -9.97 2.72
CA PRO A 290 14.13 -10.86 3.27
C PRO A 290 14.32 -10.68 4.78
N ALA A 291 14.46 -11.79 5.50
CA ALA A 291 14.72 -11.76 6.94
C ALA A 291 16.12 -11.29 7.32
N THR A 292 17.11 -11.57 6.47
CA THR A 292 18.50 -11.23 6.74
C THR A 292 18.80 -9.85 6.18
N ALA A 293 19.34 -8.94 7.00
CA ALA A 293 19.93 -7.69 6.52
C ALA A 293 20.91 -8.00 5.38
N PRO A 294 20.94 -7.21 4.28
CA PRO A 294 21.95 -7.41 3.25
C PRO A 294 23.32 -7.40 3.94
N THR A 295 24.10 -8.48 3.76
CA THR A 295 25.47 -8.51 4.27
C THR A 295 26.16 -7.30 3.67
N PRO A 296 26.67 -6.36 4.49
CA PRO A 296 27.31 -5.18 3.95
C PRO A 296 28.44 -5.67 3.04
N ALA A 297 28.36 -5.28 1.76
CA ALA A 297 29.49 -5.48 0.85
C ALA A 297 30.72 -4.91 1.55
N ALA A 298 31.84 -5.64 1.50
CA ALA A 298 33.06 -5.27 2.20
C ALA A 298 33.32 -3.76 2.00
N PRO A 299 33.52 -2.99 3.09
CA PRO A 299 33.60 -1.54 2.99
C PRO A 299 34.69 -1.17 1.99
N ASP A 300 34.32 -0.49 0.91
CA ASP A 300 35.29 0.14 0.03
C ASP A 300 36.04 1.17 0.88
N GLU A 301 37.31 0.90 1.19
CA GLU A 301 38.17 1.77 2.03
C GLU A 301 38.31 3.20 1.49
N ASN A 302 37.84 3.46 0.26
CA ASN A 302 37.87 4.77 -0.39
C ASN A 302 36.54 5.55 -0.30
N ALA A 303 35.47 4.98 0.27
CA ALA A 303 34.20 5.69 0.39
C ALA A 303 34.26 6.74 1.53
N THR A 304 34.18 8.01 1.14
CA THR A 304 34.35 9.19 2.01
C THR A 304 33.28 9.23 3.11
N LEU A 305 33.68 9.65 4.32
CA LEU A 305 32.92 9.62 5.58
C LEU A 305 31.57 10.40 5.60
N ASP A 306 31.19 11.07 4.52
CA ASP A 306 30.03 11.98 4.46
C ASP A 306 28.74 11.35 3.87
N ALA A 307 28.75 10.06 3.53
CA ALA A 307 27.59 9.40 2.93
C ALA A 307 27.24 8.09 3.64
N GLN A 308 26.48 8.17 4.74
CA GLN A 308 25.83 6.99 5.33
C GLN A 308 24.33 6.95 5.01
N PRO A 309 23.92 6.41 3.85
CA PRO A 309 22.58 5.86 3.67
C PRO A 309 22.39 4.49 4.38
N GLN A 310 23.40 4.00 5.13
CA GLN A 310 23.41 2.66 5.72
C GLN A 310 22.38 2.45 6.83
N LEU A 311 21.83 3.51 7.42
CA LEU A 311 20.91 3.39 8.56
C LEU A 311 19.48 2.98 8.15
N VAL A 312 19.15 3.03 6.86
CA VAL A 312 17.75 2.86 6.38
C VAL A 312 17.34 1.40 6.23
N LEU A 313 18.29 0.46 6.24
CA LEU A 313 18.04 -0.94 5.84
C LEU A 313 18.25 -1.94 6.98
N ALA A 314 18.59 -1.47 8.18
CA ALA A 314 18.67 -2.33 9.36
C ALA A 314 17.26 -2.72 9.81
N LEU A 315 17.09 -3.98 10.22
CA LEU A 315 15.90 -4.37 10.95
C LEU A 315 15.76 -3.47 12.17
N ASN A 316 14.55 -3.02 12.48
CA ASN A 316 14.30 -2.31 13.72
C ASN A 316 14.57 -3.23 14.93
N ASP A 317 14.54 -2.68 16.14
CA ASP A 317 14.78 -3.44 17.38
C ASP A 317 13.82 -4.65 17.55
N LEU A 318 12.72 -4.68 16.80
CA LEU A 318 11.71 -5.74 16.79
C LEU A 318 11.92 -6.77 15.67
N GLY A 319 13.01 -6.68 14.91
CA GLY A 319 13.26 -7.56 13.78
C GLY A 319 12.31 -7.32 12.60
N GLN A 320 11.72 -6.13 12.49
CA GLN A 320 10.83 -5.77 11.38
C GLN A 320 11.58 -4.90 10.38
N ARG A 321 11.15 -4.99 9.13
CA ARG A 321 11.61 -4.14 8.04
C ARG A 321 10.50 -3.22 7.63
N GLU A 322 10.87 -1.99 7.38
CA GLU A 322 9.95 -1.07 6.78
C GLU A 322 9.80 -1.31 5.28
N VAL A 323 8.58 -1.12 4.81
CA VAL A 323 8.22 -1.23 3.41
C VAL A 323 7.24 -0.13 3.04
N LEU A 324 7.37 0.39 1.82
CA LEU A 324 6.28 1.08 1.16
C LEU A 324 5.56 0.10 0.25
N PHE A 325 4.23 0.05 0.34
CA PHE A 325 3.44 -0.85 -0.48
C PHE A 325 2.12 -0.21 -0.86
N ALA A 326 1.50 -0.74 -1.91
CA ALA A 326 0.16 -0.35 -2.32
C ALA A 326 -0.74 -1.57 -2.37
N ALA A 327 -2.03 -1.36 -2.07
CA ALA A 327 -3.06 -2.38 -2.20
C ALA A 327 -4.43 -1.73 -2.47
N GLN A 328 -5.33 -2.48 -3.10
CA GLN A 328 -6.73 -2.08 -3.20
C GLN A 328 -7.44 -2.31 -1.88
N VAL A 329 -8.36 -1.42 -1.54
CA VAL A 329 -9.23 -1.58 -0.39
C VAL A 329 -10.43 -2.44 -0.75
N GLU A 330 -10.73 -3.43 0.07
CA GLU A 330 -11.79 -4.42 -0.17
C GLU A 330 -13.06 -4.08 0.59
N SER A 331 -12.95 -3.85 1.90
CA SER A 331 -14.11 -3.53 2.74
C SER A 331 -13.71 -2.73 3.98
N LEU A 332 -14.67 -1.99 4.52
CA LEU A 332 -14.61 -1.34 5.81
C LEU A 332 -15.75 -1.93 6.64
N LYS A 333 -15.46 -2.51 7.81
CA LYS A 333 -16.46 -3.14 8.67
C LYS A 333 -16.30 -2.75 10.12
N TRP A 334 -17.40 -2.62 10.84
CA TRP A 334 -17.36 -2.39 12.28
C TRP A 334 -17.18 -3.71 13.04
N ASN A 335 -16.10 -3.83 13.82
CA ASN A 335 -15.91 -4.94 14.74
C ASN A 335 -16.44 -4.58 16.13
N GLY A 336 -17.67 -5.00 16.42
CA GLY A 336 -18.31 -4.72 17.71
C GLY A 336 -17.60 -5.33 18.93
N ALA A 337 -16.89 -6.46 18.76
CA ALA A 337 -16.19 -7.10 19.86
C ALA A 337 -14.98 -6.28 20.34
N GLN A 338 -14.27 -5.64 19.40
CA GLN A 338 -13.11 -4.80 19.69
C GLN A 338 -13.48 -3.32 19.79
N SER A 339 -14.70 -2.95 19.41
CA SER A 339 -15.12 -1.55 19.24
C SER A 339 -14.17 -0.77 18.32
N VAL A 340 -13.82 -1.37 17.18
CA VAL A 340 -12.85 -0.85 16.22
C VAL A 340 -13.36 -1.02 14.79
N TRP A 341 -13.13 -0.02 13.95
CA TRP A 341 -13.31 -0.14 12.51
C TRP A 341 -12.17 -0.96 11.90
N VAL A 342 -12.49 -1.92 11.04
CA VAL A 342 -11.54 -2.81 10.38
C VAL A 342 -11.60 -2.58 8.88
N LEU A 343 -10.49 -2.15 8.29
CA LEU A 343 -10.34 -1.97 6.84
C LEU A 343 -9.53 -3.10 6.26
N THR A 344 -10.16 -3.90 5.43
CA THR A 344 -9.54 -5.05 4.79
C THR A 344 -8.96 -4.65 3.43
N LEU A 345 -7.68 -4.99 3.21
CA LEU A 345 -6.99 -4.83 1.94
C LEU A 345 -7.10 -6.11 1.11
N LYS A 346 -7.31 -5.95 -0.20
CA LYS A 346 -7.47 -7.06 -1.15
C LYS A 346 -6.13 -7.76 -1.39
N SER A 347 -6.02 -9.00 -0.91
CA SER A 347 -4.81 -9.83 -0.95
C SER A 347 -4.10 -9.83 -2.32
N SER A 348 -4.85 -10.08 -3.39
CA SER A 348 -4.32 -10.27 -4.75
C SER A 348 -3.81 -9.00 -5.43
N SER A 349 -4.06 -7.82 -4.82
CA SER A 349 -3.70 -6.53 -5.41
C SER A 349 -2.43 -5.93 -4.82
N SER A 350 -1.86 -6.54 -3.79
CA SER A 350 -0.73 -5.95 -3.07
C SER A 350 0.59 -6.04 -3.85
N PHE A 351 1.36 -4.95 -3.84
CA PHE A 351 2.72 -4.91 -4.37
C PHE A 351 3.59 -3.92 -3.58
N LEU A 352 4.92 -4.13 -3.57
CA LEU A 352 5.88 -3.21 -2.97
C LEU A 352 6.09 -2.01 -3.88
N TRP A 353 6.12 -0.81 -3.33
CA TRP A 353 6.50 0.38 -4.09
C TRP A 353 8.01 0.39 -4.36
N THR A 354 8.44 0.86 -5.54
CA THR A 354 9.86 0.80 -5.96
C THR A 354 10.37 2.01 -6.70
N ASP A 355 9.50 2.88 -7.23
CA ASP A 355 9.92 4.06 -7.99
C ASP A 355 9.65 5.33 -7.19
N TYR A 356 10.67 6.15 -6.99
CA TYR A 356 10.57 7.38 -6.21
C TYR A 356 9.76 8.47 -6.95
N ASP A 357 9.98 8.62 -8.26
CA ASP A 357 9.35 9.69 -9.03
C ASP A 357 7.83 9.44 -9.17
N LEU A 358 7.43 8.16 -9.16
CA LEU A 358 6.02 7.77 -9.07
C LEU A 358 5.45 7.86 -7.66
N LEU A 359 6.27 7.87 -6.61
CA LEU A 359 5.80 8.03 -5.23
C LEU A 359 5.34 9.47 -4.95
N GLU A 360 6.02 10.48 -5.50
CA GLU A 360 5.70 11.89 -5.31
C GLU A 360 4.21 12.25 -5.53
N PRO A 361 3.54 11.85 -6.63
CA PRO A 361 2.12 12.16 -6.85
C PRO A 361 1.16 11.46 -5.87
N THR A 362 1.62 10.47 -5.09
CA THR A 362 0.80 9.83 -4.05
C THR A 362 0.66 10.69 -2.79
N GLY A 363 1.46 11.77 -2.67
CA GLY A 363 1.51 12.63 -1.49
C GLY A 363 2.44 12.12 -0.39
N LEU A 364 3.08 10.95 -0.55
CA LEU A 364 4.11 10.43 0.34
C LEU A 364 5.47 11.06 0.01
N GLN A 365 5.60 12.35 0.35
CA GLN A 365 6.84 13.10 0.16
C GLN A 365 7.86 12.80 1.27
N PRO A 366 9.16 13.07 1.05
CA PRO A 366 10.15 13.11 2.11
C PRO A 366 9.68 13.99 3.27
N ASP A 367 9.96 13.56 4.50
CA ASP A 367 9.58 14.28 5.73
C ASP A 367 10.82 14.47 6.63
N GLU A 368 10.70 15.17 7.75
CA GLU A 368 11.80 15.41 8.70
C GLU A 368 12.47 14.09 9.16
N LEU A 369 11.71 13.00 9.20
CA LEU A 369 12.20 11.66 9.57
C LEU A 369 12.84 10.90 8.39
N ARG A 370 12.58 11.32 7.15
CA ARG A 370 12.89 10.58 5.92
C ARG A 370 13.43 11.53 4.87
N THR A 371 14.75 11.60 4.74
CA THR A 371 15.32 12.38 3.64
C THR A 371 15.09 11.67 2.31
N GLU A 372 15.02 12.44 1.21
CA GLU A 372 14.86 11.89 -0.13
C GLU A 372 15.89 10.78 -0.47
N PRO A 373 17.21 10.93 -0.16
CA PRO A 373 18.19 9.87 -0.40
C PRO A 373 17.87 8.56 0.34
N GLN A 374 17.34 8.67 1.57
CA GLN A 374 16.95 7.49 2.35
C GLN A 374 15.75 6.79 1.70
N LEU A 375 14.76 7.54 1.24
CA LEU A 375 13.59 6.98 0.58
C LEU A 375 13.96 6.32 -0.77
N ARG A 376 14.82 6.95 -1.57
CA ARG A 376 15.36 6.35 -2.81
C ARG A 376 16.13 5.06 -2.52
N ALA A 377 16.94 5.02 -1.46
CA ALA A 377 17.67 3.82 -1.06
C ALA A 377 16.74 2.67 -0.64
N LEU A 378 15.70 2.97 0.14
CA LEU A 378 14.68 1.99 0.53
C LEU A 378 13.95 1.42 -0.70
N LEU A 379 13.48 2.28 -1.60
CA LEU A 379 12.76 1.86 -2.80
C LEU A 379 13.63 1.03 -3.75
N LEU A 380 14.92 1.37 -3.87
CA LEU A 380 15.90 0.58 -4.61
C LEU A 380 16.09 -0.81 -3.99
N GLU A 381 16.16 -0.93 -2.65
CA GLU A 381 16.24 -2.25 -2.01
C GLU A 381 14.95 -3.07 -2.25
N GLN A 382 13.78 -2.45 -2.10
CA GLN A 382 12.50 -3.09 -2.41
C GLN A 382 12.42 -3.58 -3.85
N SER A 383 13.00 -2.84 -4.81
CA SER A 383 13.07 -3.24 -6.22
C SER A 383 13.90 -4.50 -6.43
N ARG A 384 14.99 -4.68 -5.69
CA ARG A 384 15.81 -5.90 -5.72
C ARG A 384 15.07 -7.10 -5.15
N TRP A 385 14.32 -6.93 -4.05
CA TRP A 385 13.56 -8.02 -3.44
C TRP A 385 12.51 -8.62 -4.39
N ILE A 386 11.99 -7.82 -5.32
CA ILE A 386 11.00 -8.28 -6.31
C ILE A 386 11.61 -8.68 -7.67
N GLY A 387 12.93 -8.54 -7.85
CA GLY A 387 13.62 -8.85 -9.10
C GLY A 387 13.49 -7.76 -10.18
N ALA A 388 13.11 -6.54 -9.80
CA ALA A 388 12.99 -5.39 -10.70
C ALA A 388 14.29 -4.55 -10.79
N ALA A 389 15.31 -4.88 -10.01
CA ALA A 389 16.66 -4.31 -10.11
C ALA A 389 17.72 -5.36 -9.77
N GLU A 390 18.93 -5.14 -10.28
CA GLU A 390 20.13 -5.96 -10.01
C GLU A 390 20.81 -5.63 -8.68
#